data_AF-G0NT57-F1
#
_entry.id   AF-G0NT57-F1
#
_cell.length_a   1.000
_cell.length_b   1.000
_cell.length_c   1.000
_cell.angle_alpha   90.00
_cell.angle_beta   90.00
_cell.angle_gamma   90.00
#
_symmetry.space_group_name_H-M   'P 1'
#
loop_
_entity.id
_entity.type
_entity.pdbx_description
1 polymer ?
#
loop_
_entity_poly.entity_id
_entity_poly.type
_entity_poly.pdbx_seq_one_letter_code
_entity_poly.pdbx_strand_id
1 'polypeptide(L)'
;MKCQRGDKRCDTMLDTDYHFYVTFENSICQDYVTEKLWKSGYQNTIIPLVLKRELVAPFVPPYSFIAVDDFKSVKEMGDYLNYLMNNKTAYMEYFDWRRDYKVVFLDGSHHDVLERPWGFCQVCRMAWTDPRERVTIPNWDVYWRQTCEKDGELVDSIPEGN
;
A
#
# COMPACT_ATOMS: atom_id res chain seq x y z
N MET A 1 16.28 -0.97 -10.68
CA MET A 1 16.00 0.26 -11.45
C MET A 1 16.81 1.41 -10.84
N LYS A 2 17.56 2.20 -11.64
CA LYS A 2 18.24 3.41 -11.15
C LYS A 2 17.44 4.63 -11.58
N CYS A 3 16.76 5.26 -10.63
CA CYS A 3 15.90 6.41 -10.88
C CYS A 3 16.29 7.57 -9.97
N GLN A 4 16.45 8.74 -10.57
CA GLN A 4 16.56 9.96 -9.79
C GLN A 4 15.18 10.31 -9.21
N ARG A 5 15.16 10.94 -8.04
CA ARG A 5 13.92 11.34 -7.38
C ARG A 5 13.17 12.33 -8.28
N GLY A 6 11.92 12.03 -8.63
CA GLY A 6 11.08 12.87 -9.46
C GLY A 6 11.22 12.66 -10.97
N ASP A 7 11.99 11.65 -11.41
CA ASP A 7 12.08 11.29 -12.82
C ASP A 7 10.79 10.59 -13.30
N LYS A 8 9.99 11.31 -14.10
CA LYS A 8 8.73 10.80 -14.66
C LYS A 8 8.91 9.58 -15.54
N ARG A 9 10.10 9.38 -16.14
CA ARG A 9 10.39 8.20 -16.96
C ARG A 9 10.23 6.94 -16.13
N CYS A 10 10.61 7.00 -14.87
CA CYS A 10 10.56 5.87 -13.96
C CYS A 10 9.12 5.51 -13.59
N ASP A 11 8.26 6.50 -13.41
CA ASP A 11 6.83 6.26 -13.20
C ASP A 11 6.24 5.57 -14.44
N THR A 12 6.57 6.04 -15.66
CA THR A 12 6.14 5.38 -16.90
C THR A 12 6.64 3.93 -17.01
N MET A 13 7.86 3.63 -16.57
CA MET A 13 8.37 2.26 -16.59
C MET A 13 7.54 1.33 -15.68
N LEU A 14 6.94 1.84 -14.60
CA LEU A 14 6.04 1.04 -13.76
C LEU A 14 4.76 0.66 -14.50
N ASP A 15 4.30 1.46 -15.46
CA ASP A 15 3.13 1.15 -16.28
C ASP A 15 3.44 0.20 -17.44
N THR A 16 4.67 0.22 -17.95
CA THR A 16 4.99 -0.43 -19.25
C THR A 16 5.94 -1.62 -19.16
N ASP A 17 6.87 -1.60 -18.20
CA ASP A 17 8.04 -2.49 -18.21
C ASP A 17 8.02 -3.51 -17.05
N TYR A 18 7.18 -3.28 -16.04
CA TYR A 18 7.14 -4.08 -14.81
C TYR A 18 5.72 -4.57 -14.49
N HIS A 19 5.64 -5.79 -13.92
CA HIS A 19 4.38 -6.36 -13.43
C HIS A 19 4.14 -6.07 -11.94
N PHE A 20 5.22 -5.94 -11.17
CA PHE A 20 5.17 -5.79 -9.72
C PHE A 20 6.08 -4.69 -9.24
N TYR A 21 5.65 -3.97 -8.21
CA TYR A 21 6.45 -2.96 -7.53
C TYR A 21 6.55 -3.27 -6.04
N VAL A 22 7.77 -3.31 -5.52
CA VAL A 22 8.04 -3.55 -4.10
C VAL A 22 7.73 -2.27 -3.32
N THR A 23 6.60 -2.26 -2.62
CA THR A 23 6.12 -1.14 -1.79
C THR A 23 6.43 -1.36 -0.31
N PHE A 24 7.56 -1.98 -0.01
CA PHE A 24 7.95 -2.28 1.37
C PHE A 24 8.21 -1.01 2.14
N GLU A 25 7.66 -0.96 3.34
CA GLU A 25 7.96 0.10 4.29
C GLU A 25 9.25 -0.17 5.01
N ASN A 26 9.88 0.91 5.48
CA ASN A 26 11.15 0.81 6.20
C ASN A 26 11.00 0.09 7.55
N SER A 27 9.77 -0.07 8.03
CA SER A 27 9.42 -0.74 9.28
C SER A 27 8.02 -1.34 9.14
N ILE A 28 7.79 -2.49 9.78
CA ILE A 28 6.50 -3.17 9.79
C ILE A 28 5.76 -2.71 11.05
N CYS A 29 4.91 -1.70 10.92
CA CYS A 29 4.21 -1.08 12.05
C CYS A 29 2.74 -0.84 11.73
N GLN A 30 1.90 -0.87 12.76
CA GLN A 30 0.50 -0.47 12.64
C GLN A 30 0.37 0.95 12.07
N ASP A 31 -0.54 1.12 11.12
CA ASP A 31 -0.92 2.39 10.48
C ASP A 31 0.23 3.12 9.73
N TYR A 32 1.41 2.50 9.59
CA TYR A 32 2.54 3.06 8.86
C TYR A 32 2.52 2.66 7.38
N VAL A 33 1.63 3.28 6.61
CA VAL A 33 1.49 3.09 5.15
C VAL A 33 1.76 4.42 4.44
N THR A 34 2.80 4.47 3.61
CA THR A 34 3.35 5.72 3.05
C THR A 34 3.08 5.88 1.55
N GLU A 35 3.69 6.89 0.95
CA GLU A 35 3.56 7.20 -0.48
C GLU A 35 3.95 6.05 -1.41
N LYS A 36 4.77 5.09 -0.96
CA LYS A 36 5.22 3.98 -1.81
C LYS A 36 4.03 3.21 -2.38
N LEU A 37 3.06 2.88 -1.52
CA LEU A 37 1.86 2.15 -1.93
C LEU A 37 0.95 3.01 -2.81
N TRP A 38 0.67 4.23 -2.38
CA TRP A 38 -0.29 5.11 -3.05
C TRP A 38 0.24 5.66 -4.37
N LYS A 39 1.45 6.23 -4.35
CA LYS A 39 2.07 6.91 -5.48
C LYS A 39 2.69 5.93 -6.47
N SER A 40 3.53 5.00 -6.02
CA SER A 40 4.22 4.11 -6.95
C SER A 40 3.41 2.85 -7.26
N GLY A 41 2.61 2.36 -6.32
CA GLY A 41 1.65 1.29 -6.55
C GLY A 41 0.41 1.77 -7.30
N TYR A 42 -0.52 2.41 -6.60
CA TYR A 42 -1.88 2.58 -7.12
C TYR A 42 -2.07 3.70 -8.16
N GLN A 43 -1.19 4.72 -8.24
CA GLN A 43 -1.24 5.67 -9.36
C GLN A 43 -0.74 5.07 -10.69
N ASN A 44 -0.02 3.95 -10.65
CA ASN A 44 0.46 3.23 -11.84
C ASN A 44 -0.33 1.92 -12.04
N THR A 45 -0.21 1.32 -13.21
CA THR A 45 -0.86 0.07 -13.61
C THR A 45 0.03 -1.12 -13.25
N ILE A 46 0.34 -1.23 -11.96
CA ILE A 46 1.25 -2.23 -11.41
C ILE A 46 0.69 -2.84 -10.14
N ILE A 47 1.00 -4.11 -9.86
CA ILE A 47 0.57 -4.78 -8.63
C ILE A 47 1.57 -4.45 -7.49
N PRO A 48 1.13 -3.83 -6.39
CA PRO A 48 2.00 -3.57 -5.24
C PRO A 48 2.30 -4.84 -4.45
N LEU A 49 3.56 -5.01 -4.05
CA LEU A 49 4.01 -6.04 -3.12
C LEU A 49 4.25 -5.40 -1.74
N VAL A 50 3.56 -5.88 -0.72
CA VAL A 50 3.69 -5.39 0.66
C VAL A 50 4.23 -6.48 1.58
N LEU A 51 4.74 -6.11 2.75
CA LEU A 51 5.29 -7.08 3.70
C LEU A 51 4.19 -7.85 4.43
N LYS A 52 3.18 -7.14 4.95
CA LYS A 52 2.10 -7.73 5.75
C LYS A 52 0.71 -7.34 5.29
N ARG A 53 -0.18 -8.33 5.16
CA ARG A 53 -1.57 -8.11 4.76
C ARG A 53 -2.36 -7.33 5.79
N GLU A 54 -2.24 -7.69 7.07
CA GLU A 54 -3.03 -7.11 8.15
C GLU A 54 -2.83 -5.60 8.32
N LEU A 55 -1.65 -5.09 7.97
CA LEU A 55 -1.30 -3.68 8.08
C LEU A 55 -1.83 -2.83 6.91
N VAL A 56 -2.12 -3.45 5.77
CA VAL A 56 -2.48 -2.73 4.54
C VAL A 56 -3.95 -2.93 4.17
N ALA A 57 -4.48 -4.14 4.36
CA ALA A 57 -5.85 -4.50 4.00
C ALA A 57 -6.94 -3.56 4.53
N PRO A 58 -6.85 -2.97 5.74
CA PRO A 58 -7.87 -2.03 6.22
C PRO A 58 -8.00 -0.74 5.41
N PHE A 59 -6.96 -0.36 4.66
CA PHE A 59 -6.89 0.93 3.98
C PHE A 59 -7.20 0.88 2.49
N VAL A 60 -7.21 -0.31 1.91
CA VAL A 60 -7.20 -0.49 0.44
C VAL A 60 -8.35 -1.40 -0.01
N PRO A 61 -8.74 -1.33 -1.29
CA PRO A 61 -9.72 -2.26 -1.84
C PRO A 61 -9.28 -3.72 -1.67
N PRO A 62 -10.22 -4.67 -1.51
CA PRO A 62 -9.87 -6.08 -1.51
C PRO A 62 -9.24 -6.48 -2.85
N TYR A 63 -8.35 -7.48 -2.82
CA TYR A 63 -7.69 -8.03 -4.02
C TYR A 63 -6.90 -7.00 -4.86
N SER A 64 -6.38 -5.92 -4.26
CA SER A 64 -5.59 -4.90 -4.98
C SER A 64 -4.08 -5.02 -4.83
N PHE A 65 -3.58 -5.96 -4.01
CA PHE A 65 -2.16 -6.10 -3.68
C PHE A 65 -1.81 -7.53 -3.24
N ILE A 66 -0.52 -7.85 -3.26
CA ILE A 66 0.03 -9.13 -2.79
C ILE A 66 0.87 -8.88 -1.54
N ALA A 67 0.66 -9.67 -0.49
CA ALA A 67 1.45 -9.58 0.73
C ALA A 67 2.43 -10.76 0.82
N VAL A 68 3.64 -10.52 1.33
CA VAL A 68 4.66 -11.57 1.50
C VAL A 68 4.18 -12.63 2.51
N ASP A 69 3.51 -12.20 3.58
CA ASP A 69 2.99 -13.07 4.65
C ASP A 69 1.78 -13.93 4.24
N ASP A 70 1.28 -13.79 3.00
CA ASP A 70 0.27 -14.71 2.46
C ASP A 70 0.86 -16.08 2.06
N PHE A 71 2.19 -16.16 1.91
CA PHE A 71 2.89 -17.34 1.40
C PHE A 71 3.67 -18.04 2.49
N LYS A 72 3.77 -19.37 2.39
CA LYS A 72 4.53 -20.21 3.31
C LYS A 72 6.04 -20.12 3.10
N SER A 73 6.48 -19.59 1.96
CA SER A 73 7.90 -19.40 1.64
C SER A 73 8.08 -18.37 0.54
N VAL A 74 9.28 -17.79 0.45
CA VAL A 74 9.67 -16.90 -0.66
C VAL A 74 9.58 -17.63 -2.00
N LYS A 75 9.84 -18.94 -2.02
CA LYS A 75 9.72 -19.76 -3.23
C LYS A 75 8.28 -19.83 -3.72
N GLU A 76 7.32 -20.09 -2.82
CA GLU A 76 5.91 -20.13 -3.16
C GLU A 76 5.41 -18.78 -3.70
N MET A 77 5.84 -17.68 -3.08
CA MET A 77 5.57 -16.34 -3.61
C MET A 77 6.17 -16.17 -5.01
N GLY A 78 7.43 -16.56 -5.22
CA GLY A 78 8.07 -16.50 -6.53
C GLY A 78 7.35 -17.31 -7.60
N ASP A 79 6.90 -18.53 -7.27
CA ASP A 79 6.10 -19.38 -8.14
C ASP A 79 4.76 -18.72 -8.49
N TYR A 80 4.11 -18.07 -7.52
CA TYR A 80 2.86 -17.33 -7.73
C TYR A 80 3.03 -16.09 -8.61
N LEU A 81 4.08 -15.29 -8.38
CA LEU A 81 4.39 -14.14 -9.23
C LEU A 81 4.70 -14.59 -10.66
N ASN A 82 5.40 -15.71 -10.84
CA ASN A 82 5.64 -16.30 -12.15
C ASN A 82 4.35 -16.78 -12.82
N TYR A 83 3.44 -17.39 -12.07
CA TYR A 83 2.10 -17.72 -12.58
C TYR A 83 1.38 -16.48 -13.10
N LEU A 84 1.36 -15.38 -12.33
CA LEU A 84 0.71 -14.14 -12.73
C LEU A 84 1.34 -13.52 -13.99
N MET A 85 2.67 -13.52 -14.11
CA MET A 85 3.35 -13.03 -15.33
C MET A 85 2.98 -13.83 -16.58
N ASN A 86 2.66 -15.13 -16.43
CA ASN A 86 2.30 -16.00 -17.55
C ASN A 86 0.78 -16.14 -17.76
N ASN A 87 -0.05 -15.66 -16.82
CA ASN A 87 -1.50 -15.68 -16.92
C ASN A 87 -2.08 -14.27 -16.86
N LYS A 88 -2.26 -13.68 -18.05
CA LYS A 88 -2.80 -12.33 -18.19
C LYS A 88 -4.17 -12.15 -17.54
N THR A 89 -5.05 -13.15 -17.60
CA THR A 89 -6.38 -13.04 -16.98
C THR A 89 -6.26 -12.88 -15.47
N ALA A 90 -5.49 -13.76 -14.82
CA ALA A 90 -5.27 -13.69 -13.37
C ALA A 90 -4.53 -12.41 -12.95
N TYR A 91 -3.57 -11.93 -13.75
CA TYR A 91 -2.92 -10.64 -13.49
C TYR A 91 -3.90 -9.47 -13.57
N MET A 92 -4.81 -9.48 -14.55
CA MET A 92 -5.77 -8.39 -14.75
C MET A 92 -6.83 -8.31 -13.65
N GLU A 93 -7.17 -9.42 -12.98
CA GLU A 93 -8.11 -9.45 -11.84
C GLU A 93 -7.67 -8.52 -10.69
N TYR A 94 -6.36 -8.33 -10.48
CA TYR A 94 -5.82 -7.40 -9.49
C TYR A 94 -6.10 -5.92 -9.77
N PHE A 95 -6.69 -5.59 -10.92
CA PHE A 95 -7.05 -4.22 -11.30
C PHE A 95 -8.57 -4.00 -11.32
N ASP A 96 -9.38 -5.02 -11.05
CA ASP A 96 -10.84 -4.89 -11.10
C ASP A 96 -11.40 -3.92 -10.05
N TRP A 97 -10.70 -3.74 -8.92
CA TRP A 97 -11.05 -2.72 -7.93
C TRP A 97 -11.12 -1.30 -8.52
N ARG A 98 -10.43 -1.01 -9.62
CA ARG A 98 -10.47 0.31 -10.26
C ARG A 98 -11.83 0.66 -10.88
N ARG A 99 -12.74 -0.32 -10.99
CA ARG A 99 -14.12 -0.08 -11.41
C ARG A 99 -14.92 0.68 -10.35
N ASP A 100 -14.68 0.35 -9.09
CA ASP A 100 -15.48 0.83 -7.96
C ASP A 100 -14.73 1.87 -7.10
N TYR A 101 -13.40 1.90 -7.18
CA TYR A 101 -12.55 2.79 -6.39
C TYR A 101 -11.63 3.62 -7.27
N LYS A 102 -11.31 4.83 -6.78
CA LYS A 102 -10.37 5.75 -7.41
C LYS A 102 -9.30 6.17 -6.40
N VAL A 103 -8.05 6.19 -6.85
CA VAL A 103 -6.95 6.78 -6.08
C VAL A 103 -7.01 8.29 -6.23
N VAL A 104 -7.14 8.99 -5.12
CA VAL A 104 -7.15 10.46 -5.09
C VAL A 104 -5.90 10.91 -4.37
N PHE A 105 -5.01 11.60 -5.08
CA PHE A 105 -3.81 12.17 -4.50
C PHE A 105 -4.01 13.67 -4.32
N LEU A 106 -3.91 14.11 -3.07
CA LEU A 106 -4.17 15.49 -2.69
C LEU A 106 -2.86 16.28 -2.84
N ASP A 107 -2.55 16.74 -4.06
CA ASP A 107 -1.37 17.56 -4.34
C ASP A 107 -1.61 19.07 -4.10
N GLY A 108 -2.86 19.44 -3.85
CA GLY A 108 -3.28 20.80 -3.56
C GLY A 108 -3.34 21.74 -4.76
N SER A 109 -3.21 21.22 -5.99
CA SER A 109 -3.18 21.99 -7.23
C SER A 109 -4.47 21.86 -8.07
N HIS A 110 -5.19 20.75 -7.94
CA HIS A 110 -6.51 20.54 -8.55
C HIS A 110 -7.56 20.54 -7.43
N HIS A 111 -8.76 21.07 -7.75
CA HIS A 111 -9.88 21.21 -6.82
C HIS A 111 -11.19 20.73 -7.48
N ASP A 112 -11.61 19.50 -7.21
CA ASP A 112 -12.91 18.93 -7.56
C ASP A 112 -13.78 18.69 -6.31
N VAL A 113 -15.03 18.24 -6.53
CA VAL A 113 -16.02 18.08 -5.47
C VAL A 113 -15.67 16.92 -4.51
N LEU A 114 -14.83 15.98 -4.95
CA LEU A 114 -14.28 14.88 -4.15
C LEU A 114 -13.04 15.34 -3.35
N GLU A 115 -12.40 16.45 -3.73
CA GLU A 115 -11.23 17.11 -3.09
C GLU A 115 -11.59 18.07 -1.94
N ARG A 116 -12.80 17.91 -1.36
CA ARG A 116 -13.11 18.43 -0.01
C ARG A 116 -12.40 17.73 1.19
N PRO A 117 -11.26 17.03 1.07
CA PRO A 117 -10.52 16.59 2.23
C PRO A 117 -9.07 17.04 2.18
N TRP A 118 -8.79 18.34 2.16
CA TRP A 118 -7.53 18.76 2.79
C TRP A 118 -7.54 18.18 4.20
N GLY A 119 -6.42 17.60 4.66
CA GLY A 119 -6.32 17.06 6.02
C GLY A 119 -6.88 18.04 7.05
N PHE A 120 -6.57 19.33 6.90
CA PHE A 120 -7.15 20.40 7.73
C PHE A 120 -8.66 20.62 7.56
N CYS A 121 -9.22 20.55 6.36
CA CYS A 121 -10.68 20.65 6.17
C CYS A 121 -11.41 19.44 6.75
N GLN A 122 -10.86 18.23 6.63
CA GLN A 122 -11.41 17.06 7.30
C GLN A 122 -11.33 17.19 8.82
N VAL A 123 -10.18 17.62 9.35
CA VAL A 123 -10.01 17.90 10.78
C VAL A 123 -11.03 18.94 11.26
N CYS A 124 -11.20 20.04 10.52
CA CYS A 124 -12.24 21.05 10.81
C CYS A 124 -13.63 20.41 10.79
N ARG A 125 -13.98 19.63 9.76
CA ARG A 125 -15.28 18.95 9.69
C ARG A 125 -15.49 18.02 10.89
N MET A 126 -14.52 17.18 11.24
CA MET A 126 -14.60 16.28 12.40
C MET A 126 -14.76 17.06 13.70
N ALA A 127 -14.04 18.18 13.86
CA ALA A 127 -14.15 19.05 15.03
C ALA A 127 -15.55 19.70 15.17
N TRP A 128 -16.28 19.87 14.06
CA TRP A 128 -17.61 20.48 14.00
C TRP A 128 -18.77 19.47 13.84
N THR A 129 -18.51 18.16 13.68
CA THR A 129 -19.56 17.13 13.50
C THR A 129 -20.21 16.77 14.84
N ASP A 130 -21.53 16.53 14.88
CA ASP A 130 -22.27 16.15 16.10
C ASP A 130 -23.05 14.83 15.86
N PRO A 131 -22.90 13.79 16.70
CA PRO A 131 -21.99 13.69 17.84
C PRO A 131 -20.51 13.68 17.42
N ARG A 132 -19.66 14.32 18.21
CA ARG A 132 -18.21 14.25 18.03
C ARG A 132 -17.70 12.88 18.43
N GLU A 133 -17.30 12.08 17.45
CA GLU A 133 -16.55 10.87 17.68
C GLU A 133 -15.20 11.22 18.33
N ARG A 134 -14.89 10.58 19.47
CA ARG A 134 -13.64 10.80 20.20
C ARG A 134 -12.78 9.56 20.11
N VAL A 135 -11.72 9.64 19.31
CA VAL A 135 -10.64 8.65 19.29
C VAL A 135 -9.52 9.18 20.17
N THR A 136 -9.15 8.44 21.20
CA THR A 136 -8.05 8.79 22.10
C THR A 136 -6.97 7.72 21.97
N ILE A 137 -5.74 8.13 21.65
CA ILE A 137 -4.56 7.28 21.76
C ILE A 137 -3.99 7.51 23.16
N PRO A 138 -4.19 6.57 24.12
CA PRO A 138 -3.88 6.82 25.53
C PRO A 138 -2.37 6.96 25.78
N ASN A 139 -1.55 6.27 24.98
CA ASN A 139 -0.10 6.36 25.04
C ASN A 139 0.48 6.34 23.64
N TRP A 140 1.02 7.49 23.22
CA TRP A 140 1.60 7.65 21.89
C TRP A 140 2.88 6.82 21.69
N ASP A 141 3.73 6.69 22.72
CA ASP A 141 4.95 5.89 22.60
C ASP A 141 4.63 4.40 22.43
N VAL A 142 3.61 3.90 23.13
CA VAL A 142 3.13 2.52 22.95
C VAL A 142 2.57 2.34 21.54
N TYR A 143 1.66 3.22 21.13
CA TYR A 143 1.03 3.13 19.81
C TYR A 143 2.04 3.24 18.66
N TRP A 144 3.00 4.17 18.75
CA TRP A 144 3.94 4.43 17.65
C TRP A 144 5.16 3.50 17.65
N ARG A 145 5.66 3.08 18.82
CA ARG A 145 6.91 2.30 18.92
C ARG A 145 6.70 0.82 19.20
N GLN A 146 5.63 0.45 19.90
CA GLN A 146 5.43 -0.93 20.37
C GLN A 146 4.48 -1.73 19.49
N THR A 147 3.91 -1.12 18.45
CA THR A 147 3.15 -1.80 17.39
C THR A 147 4.02 -2.21 16.20
N CYS A 148 5.30 -1.83 16.23
CA CYS A 148 6.28 -2.24 15.24
C CYS A 148 6.85 -3.61 15.57
N GLU A 149 7.00 -4.44 14.54
CA GLU A 149 7.80 -5.66 14.64
C GLU A 149 9.26 -5.36 14.92
N LYS A 150 9.95 -6.34 15.50
CA LYS A 150 11.39 -6.28 15.67
C LYS A 150 12.10 -6.59 14.36
N ASP A 151 13.29 -6.03 14.20
CA ASP A 151 14.14 -6.32 13.06
C ASP A 151 14.34 -7.84 12.89
N GLY A 152 14.04 -8.35 11.71
CA GLY A 152 14.17 -9.76 11.36
C GLY A 152 12.93 -10.61 11.66
N GLU A 153 11.96 -10.16 12.45
CA GLU A 153 10.84 -11.00 12.90
C GLU A 153 10.05 -11.66 11.76
N LEU A 154 9.60 -10.88 10.77
CA LEU A 154 8.94 -11.43 9.59
C LEU A 154 9.88 -12.34 8.77
N VAL A 155 11.12 -11.91 8.54
CA VAL A 155 12.07 -12.64 7.69
C VAL A 155 12.40 -14.00 8.29
N ASP A 156 12.66 -14.04 9.59
CA ASP A 156 12.98 -15.26 10.35
C ASP A 156 11.78 -16.20 10.45
N SER A 157 10.56 -15.67 10.37
CA SER A 157 9.33 -16.47 10.36
C SER A 157 9.07 -17.18 9.03
N ILE A 158 9.68 -16.71 7.94
CA ILE A 158 9.49 -17.27 6.59
C ILE A 158 10.56 -18.35 6.35
N PRO A 159 10.18 -19.62 6.21
CA PRO A 159 11.12 -20.69 5.88
C PRO A 159 11.90 -20.39 4.60
N GLU A 160 13.22 -20.62 4.63
CA GLU A 160 14.00 -20.73 3.42
C GLU A 160 13.48 -21.93 2.61
N GLY A 161 12.99 -21.66 1.39
CA GLY A 161 12.45 -22.71 0.54
C GLY A 161 13.55 -23.70 0.16
N ASN A 162 13.35 -24.99 0.49
CA ASN A 162 14.17 -26.09 -0.02
C ASN A 162 14.08 -26.24 -1.55
#